data_AF-A0A1Y2G6L2-F1
#
_entry.id   AF-A0A1Y2G6L2-F1
#
_cell.length_a   1.000
_cell.length_b   1.000
_cell.length_c   1.000
_cell.angle_alpha   90.00
_cell.angle_beta   90.00
_cell.angle_gamma   90.00
#
_symmetry.space_group_name_H-M   'P 1'
#
loop_
_entity.id
_entity.type
_entity.pdbx_description
1 polymer ?
#
loop_
_entity_poly.entity_id
_entity_poly.type
_entity_poly.pdbx_seq_one_letter_code
_entity_poly.pdbx_strand_id
1 'polypeptide(L)'
;MSDSADSSDSEVYIPRDPVVPLPVSGPRERKKVERFAIVTPEKTEKPIVIPQGKGKKLCDIPTVNNNLDKLKAIDETARGLHRLLFGRNGVPKALKANLREFHGFPDLSEVIKKKNSSFFKL
;
A
#
# COMPACT_ATOMS: atom_id res chain seq x y z
N MET A 1 43.02 57.83 50.82
CA MET A 1 41.83 58.67 51.05
C MET A 1 41.57 59.39 49.74
N SER A 2 40.51 59.02 49.03
CA SER A 2 40.17 59.58 47.72
C SER A 2 38.73 60.06 47.83
N ASP A 3 38.55 61.37 47.98
CA ASP A 3 37.27 62.04 48.12
C ASP A 3 36.69 62.44 46.76
N SER A 4 35.42 62.07 46.57
CA SER A 4 34.27 62.79 45.99
C SER A 4 34.45 63.89 44.94
N ALA A 5 33.73 63.75 43.82
CA ALA A 5 32.90 64.80 43.17
C ALA A 5 31.98 64.12 42.12
N ASP A 6 30.73 63.85 42.48
CA ASP A 6 29.53 64.63 42.09
C ASP A 6 29.10 64.40 40.63
N SER A 7 28.29 63.35 40.44
CA SER A 7 27.62 63.04 39.16
C SER A 7 26.20 63.57 39.25
N SER A 8 25.96 64.74 38.67
CA SER A 8 24.64 65.37 38.61
C SER A 8 23.66 64.49 37.84
N ASP A 9 22.71 63.89 38.56
CA ASP A 9 21.60 63.12 38.01
C ASP A 9 20.56 64.10 37.44
N SER A 10 20.57 64.26 36.12
CA SER A 10 19.59 65.07 35.40
C SER A 10 18.44 64.17 34.98
N GLU A 11 17.46 63.99 35.87
CA GLU A 11 16.22 63.33 35.49
C GLU A 11 15.47 64.20 34.46
N VAL A 12 15.53 63.77 33.19
CA VAL A 12 14.72 64.33 32.11
C VAL A 12 13.27 63.91 32.35
N TYR A 13 12.44 64.83 32.82
CA TYR A 13 11.00 64.62 32.87
C TYR A 13 10.44 64.59 31.44
N ILE A 14 10.12 63.39 30.95
CA ILE A 14 9.39 63.20 29.69
C ILE A 14 7.90 63.12 30.03
N PRO A 15 7.06 64.10 29.63
CA PRO A 15 5.62 63.99 29.78
C PRO A 15 5.12 62.73 29.04
N ARG A 16 4.44 61.82 29.75
CA ARG A 16 3.81 60.65 29.12
C ARG A 16 2.57 61.13 28.37
N ASP A 17 2.58 60.97 27.05
CA ASP A 17 1.39 61.19 26.23
C ASP A 17 0.20 60.35 26.73
N PRO A 18 -1.03 60.89 26.70
CA PRO A 18 -2.21 60.16 27.16
C PRO A 18 -2.41 58.88 26.32
N VAL A 19 -2.47 57.74 27.00
CA VAL A 19 -2.65 56.42 26.39
C VAL A 19 -4.01 56.38 25.69
N VAL A 20 -4.01 56.45 24.36
CA VAL A 20 -5.19 56.17 23.53
C VAL A 20 -5.40 54.65 23.51
N PRO A 21 -6.57 54.12 23.93
CA PRO A 21 -6.83 52.68 23.86
C PRO A 21 -6.89 52.23 22.39
N LEU A 22 -6.02 51.29 22.01
CA LEU A 22 -6.07 50.64 20.70
C LEU A 22 -7.33 49.74 20.62
N PRO A 23 -8.05 49.70 19.49
CA PRO A 23 -9.24 48.87 19.36
C PRO A 23 -8.85 47.39 19.45
N VAL A 24 -9.41 46.70 20.44
CA VAL A 24 -9.22 45.26 20.63
C VAL A 24 -9.96 44.53 19.50
N SER A 25 -9.21 44.02 18.52
CA SER A 25 -9.73 43.10 17.50
C SER A 25 -10.38 41.90 18.21
N GLY A 26 -11.67 41.68 17.95
CA GLY A 26 -12.45 40.59 18.53
C GLY A 26 -11.91 39.18 18.25
N PRO A 27 -12.45 38.15 18.92
CA PRO A 27 -11.90 36.79 18.89
C PRO A 27 -11.96 36.19 17.47
N ARG A 28 -10.81 35.71 16.99
CA ARG A 28 -10.69 35.08 15.67
C ARG A 28 -11.24 33.65 15.71
N GLU A 29 -12.31 33.39 14.96
CA GLU A 29 -12.81 32.03 14.76
C GLU A 29 -11.87 31.24 13.83
N ARG A 30 -11.49 30.04 14.27
CA ARG A 30 -10.66 29.11 13.48
C ARG A 30 -11.55 28.29 12.55
N LYS A 31 -11.31 28.40 11.25
CA LYS A 31 -11.98 27.55 10.25
C LYS A 31 -11.52 26.09 10.38
N LYS A 32 -12.48 25.18 10.39
CA LYS A 32 -12.23 23.73 10.41
C LYS A 32 -11.74 23.29 9.03
N VAL A 33 -10.66 22.52 9.02
CA VAL A 33 -10.10 21.96 7.78
C VAL A 33 -10.87 20.71 7.41
N GLU A 34 -11.50 20.71 6.23
CA GLU A 34 -12.06 19.51 5.63
C GLU A 34 -10.98 18.78 4.85
N ARG A 35 -10.63 17.57 5.31
CA ARG A 35 -9.66 16.72 4.63
C ARG A 35 -10.41 15.75 3.74
N PHE A 36 -10.16 15.83 2.45
CA PHE A 36 -10.66 14.84 1.50
C PHE A 36 -10.00 13.48 1.80
N ALA A 37 -10.79 12.51 2.22
CA ALA A 37 -10.33 11.14 2.43
C ALA A 37 -10.74 10.30 1.20
N ILE A 38 -9.74 9.78 0.48
CA ILE A 38 -9.99 8.82 -0.60
C ILE A 38 -10.43 7.51 0.06
N VAL A 39 -11.73 7.25 0.06
CA VAL A 39 -12.26 5.93 0.43
C VAL A 39 -11.84 4.97 -0.67
N THR A 40 -10.72 4.29 -0.47
CA THR A 40 -10.32 3.20 -1.34
C THR A 40 -11.34 2.09 -1.11
N PRO A 41 -12.17 1.72 -2.11
CA PRO A 41 -13.08 0.61 -1.93
C PRO A 41 -12.23 -0.62 -1.62
N GLU A 42 -12.53 -1.29 -0.52
CA GLU A 42 -11.95 -2.60 -0.24
C GLU A 42 -12.27 -3.48 -1.44
N LYS A 43 -11.25 -3.76 -2.27
CA LYS A 43 -11.37 -4.75 -3.32
C LYS A 43 -11.57 -6.06 -2.60
N THR A 44 -12.83 -6.46 -2.42
CA THR A 44 -13.19 -7.83 -2.10
C THR A 44 -12.51 -8.70 -3.15
N GLU A 45 -11.43 -9.37 -2.75
CA GLU A 45 -10.68 -10.24 -3.64
C GLU A 45 -11.64 -11.33 -4.10
N LYS A 46 -12.05 -11.26 -5.37
CA LYS A 46 -12.94 -12.29 -5.94
C LYS A 46 -12.32 -13.66 -5.66
N PRO A 47 -13.08 -14.61 -5.11
CA PRO A 47 -12.56 -15.93 -4.75
C PRO A 47 -11.87 -16.55 -5.97
N ILE A 48 -10.69 -17.12 -5.73
CA ILE A 48 -9.89 -17.74 -6.79
C ILE A 48 -10.65 -18.98 -7.25
N VAL A 49 -11.13 -18.96 -8.49
CA VAL A 49 -11.72 -20.13 -9.12
C VAL A 49 -10.59 -20.98 -9.66
N ILE A 50 -10.36 -22.14 -9.05
CA ILE A 50 -9.37 -23.11 -9.52
C ILE A 50 -9.98 -23.85 -10.72
N PRO A 51 -9.41 -23.72 -11.94
CA PRO A 51 -9.94 -24.38 -13.11
C PRO A 51 -9.95 -25.90 -12.89
N GLN A 52 -11.09 -26.53 -13.18
CA GLN A 52 -11.24 -27.97 -13.11
C GLN A 52 -10.95 -28.55 -14.51
N GLY A 53 -9.79 -29.16 -14.67
CA GLY A 53 -9.35 -29.76 -15.94
C GLY A 53 -9.65 -31.26 -16.03
N LYS A 54 -9.27 -31.89 -17.14
CA LYS A 54 -9.34 -33.36 -17.32
C LYS A 54 -8.13 -34.09 -16.69
N GLY A 55 -7.15 -33.36 -16.17
CA GLY A 55 -5.89 -33.91 -15.65
C GLY A 55 -6.01 -34.45 -14.23
N LYS A 56 -4.90 -35.02 -13.72
CA LYS A 56 -4.75 -35.36 -12.30
C LYS A 56 -4.26 -34.14 -11.51
N LYS A 57 -4.59 -34.07 -10.22
CA LYS A 57 -4.12 -33.00 -9.33
C LYS A 57 -2.60 -33.05 -9.18
N LEU A 58 -1.97 -31.89 -9.13
CA LEU A 58 -0.52 -31.81 -8.91
C LEU A 58 -0.10 -32.42 -7.56
N CYS A 59 -0.99 -32.42 -6.56
CA CYS A 59 -0.79 -33.09 -5.27
C CYS A 59 -0.62 -34.61 -5.40
N ASP A 60 -1.34 -35.25 -6.33
CA ASP A 60 -1.38 -36.70 -6.45
C ASP A 60 -0.16 -37.27 -7.18
N ILE A 61 0.60 -36.41 -7.86
CA ILE A 61 1.80 -36.80 -8.60
C ILE A 61 3.00 -36.67 -7.64
N PRO A 62 3.63 -37.79 -7.20
CA PRO A 62 4.58 -37.77 -6.08
C PRO A 62 5.80 -36.88 -6.33
N THR A 63 6.38 -36.97 -7.54
CA THR A 63 7.53 -36.15 -7.92
C THR A 63 7.19 -34.65 -7.94
N VAL A 64 5.99 -34.29 -8.43
CA VAL A 64 5.56 -32.90 -8.50
C VAL A 64 5.25 -32.36 -7.11
N ASN A 65 4.54 -33.14 -6.29
CA ASN A 65 4.21 -32.78 -4.92
C ASN A 65 5.48 -32.47 -4.11
N ASN A 66 6.49 -33.34 -4.20
CA ASN A 66 7.79 -33.14 -3.55
C ASN A 66 8.52 -31.88 -4.04
N ASN A 67 8.38 -31.53 -5.32
CA ASN A 67 8.95 -30.30 -5.86
C ASN A 67 8.19 -29.06 -5.37
N LEU A 68 6.85 -29.12 -5.28
CA LEU A 68 6.02 -28.05 -4.72
C LEU A 68 6.29 -27.82 -3.23
N ASP A 69 6.65 -28.87 -2.49
CA ASP A 69 7.07 -28.79 -1.10
C ASP A 69 8.35 -27.98 -0.94
N LYS A 70 9.35 -28.23 -1.78
CA LYS A 70 10.66 -27.56 -1.78
C LYS A 70 10.58 -26.07 -2.18
N LEU A 71 9.66 -25.71 -3.07
CA LEU A 71 9.47 -24.32 -3.49
C LEU A 71 9.03 -23.45 -2.31
N LYS A 72 9.62 -22.29 -2.09
CA LYS A 72 9.13 -21.36 -1.07
C LYS A 72 8.00 -20.52 -1.68
N ALA A 73 7.00 -20.17 -0.87
CA ALA A 73 5.89 -19.33 -1.33
C ALA A 73 6.34 -17.89 -1.70
N ILE A 74 7.50 -17.48 -1.22
CA ILE A 74 8.13 -16.19 -1.52
C ILE A 74 8.96 -16.25 -2.82
N ASP A 75 9.34 -17.44 -3.28
CA ASP A 75 10.17 -17.60 -4.48
C ASP A 75 9.43 -17.08 -5.72
N GLU A 76 10.18 -16.42 -6.59
CA GLU A 76 9.65 -15.86 -7.84
C GLU A 76 9.06 -16.93 -8.75
N THR A 77 9.59 -18.15 -8.69
CA THR A 77 9.11 -19.30 -9.45
C THR A 77 7.68 -19.70 -9.04
N ALA A 78 7.41 -19.81 -7.74
CA ALA A 78 6.08 -20.15 -7.23
C ALA A 78 5.06 -19.05 -7.55
N ARG A 79 5.48 -17.79 -7.40
CA ARG A 79 4.65 -16.62 -7.74
C ARG A 79 4.41 -16.50 -9.25
N GLY A 80 5.42 -16.79 -10.06
CA GLY A 80 5.35 -16.83 -11.52
C GLY A 80 4.40 -17.92 -12.02
N LEU A 81 4.47 -19.13 -11.44
CA LEU A 81 3.54 -20.22 -11.74
C LEU A 81 2.11 -19.86 -11.39
N HIS A 82 1.86 -19.31 -10.20
CA HIS A 82 0.51 -18.89 -9.81
C HIS A 82 -0.03 -17.79 -10.74
N ARG A 83 0.82 -16.84 -11.14
CA ARG A 83 0.44 -15.79 -12.10
C ARG A 83 0.15 -16.36 -13.48
N LEU A 84 0.93 -17.34 -13.94
CA LEU A 84 0.70 -17.99 -15.24
C LEU A 84 -0.61 -18.77 -15.26
N LEU A 85 -0.91 -19.51 -14.19
CA LEU A 85 -2.10 -20.37 -14.12
C LEU A 85 -3.40 -19.60 -13.85
N PHE A 86 -3.36 -18.65 -12.92
CA PHE A 86 -4.55 -17.96 -12.42
C PHE A 86 -4.62 -16.47 -12.82
N GLY A 87 -3.63 -15.97 -13.57
CA GLY A 87 -3.57 -14.57 -14.01
C GLY A 87 -3.36 -13.56 -12.86
N ARG A 88 -3.02 -14.03 -11.66
CA ARG A 88 -2.96 -13.23 -10.43
C ARG A 88 -1.78 -13.61 -9.57
N ASN A 89 -1.28 -12.63 -8.82
CA ASN A 89 -0.30 -12.86 -7.77
C ASN A 89 -1.07 -13.38 -6.54
N GLY A 90 -0.94 -14.65 -6.20
CA GLY A 90 -1.68 -15.26 -5.10
C GLY A 90 -1.16 -14.84 -3.73
N VAL A 91 -2.01 -14.97 -2.71
CA VAL A 91 -1.62 -14.82 -1.30
C VAL A 91 -0.68 -15.97 -0.93
N PRO A 92 0.46 -15.75 -0.27
CA PRO A 92 1.46 -16.80 0.00
C PRO A 92 0.88 -18.05 0.69
N LYS A 93 -0.09 -17.85 1.60
CA LYS A 93 -0.81 -18.94 2.30
C LYS A 93 -1.65 -19.80 1.35
N ALA A 94 -2.33 -19.18 0.39
CA ALA A 94 -3.19 -19.88 -0.57
C ALA A 94 -2.42 -20.36 -1.81
N LEU A 95 -1.25 -19.79 -2.09
CA LEU A 95 -0.48 -20.03 -3.31
C LEU A 95 -0.14 -21.52 -3.50
N LYS A 96 0.44 -22.15 -2.47
CA LYS A 96 0.76 -23.58 -2.51
C LYS A 96 -0.48 -24.48 -2.55
N ALA A 97 -1.53 -24.11 -1.83
CA ALA A 97 -2.78 -24.87 -1.81
C ALA A 97 -3.45 -24.87 -3.20
N ASN A 98 -3.54 -23.70 -3.83
CA ASN A 98 -4.10 -23.54 -5.16
C ASN A 98 -3.28 -24.28 -6.22
N LEU A 99 -1.94 -24.27 -6.11
CA LEU A 99 -1.07 -25.02 -7.02
C LEU A 99 -1.27 -26.54 -6.87
N ARG A 100 -1.40 -27.06 -5.64
CA ARG A 100 -1.64 -28.49 -5.43
C ARG A 100 -2.97 -28.99 -5.98
N GLU A 101 -4.00 -28.15 -5.89
CA GLU A 101 -5.37 -28.48 -6.32
C GLU A 101 -5.55 -28.34 -7.85
N PHE A 102 -4.64 -27.64 -8.53
CA PHE A 102 -4.67 -27.50 -9.98
C PHE A 102 -4.56 -28.86 -10.68
N HIS A 103 -5.44 -29.12 -11.64
CA HIS A 103 -5.49 -30.36 -12.42
C HIS A 103 -5.81 -30.11 -13.91
N GLY A 104 -5.33 -28.97 -14.42
CA GLY A 104 -5.43 -28.59 -15.82
C GLY A 104 -6.53 -27.56 -16.09
N PHE A 105 -6.55 -27.08 -17.33
CA PHE A 105 -7.59 -26.17 -17.79
C PHE A 105 -8.78 -26.94 -18.37
N PRO A 106 -10.00 -26.41 -18.25
CA PRO A 106 -11.16 -26.92 -18.99
C PRO A 106 -10.91 -26.82 -20.50
N ASP A 107 -11.65 -27.60 -21.31
CA ASP A 107 -11.42 -27.75 -22.75
C ASP A 107 -11.16 -26.40 -23.44
N LEU A 108 -9.89 -26.17 -23.82
CA LEU A 108 -9.42 -24.92 -24.40
C LEU A 108 -9.62 -24.87 -25.93
N SER A 109 -10.38 -25.82 -26.49
CA SER A 109 -10.57 -26.01 -27.94
C SER A 109 -11.06 -24.74 -28.66
N GLU A 110 -11.90 -23.94 -28.00
CA GLU A 110 -12.40 -22.64 -28.47
C GLU A 110 -11.38 -21.51 -28.31
N VAL A 111 -10.58 -21.55 -27.23
CA VAL A 111 -9.68 -20.45 -26.82
C VAL A 111 -8.34 -20.49 -27.57
N ILE A 112 -7.81 -21.69 -27.85
CA ILE A 112 -6.50 -21.87 -28.51
C ILE A 112 -6.53 -21.40 -29.97
N LYS A 113 -7.66 -21.59 -30.68
CA LYS A 113 -7.83 -21.12 -32.07
C LYS A 113 -7.59 -19.61 -32.24
N LYS A 114 -7.78 -18.82 -31.17
CA LYS A 114 -7.73 -17.35 -31.20
C LYS A 114 -6.40 -16.74 -30.73
N LYS A 115 -5.51 -17.50 -30.09
CA LYS A 115 -4.33 -16.98 -29.36
C LYS A 115 -2.96 -17.46 -29.83
N ASN A 116 -2.89 -18.27 -30.89
CA ASN A 116 -1.62 -18.78 -31.44
C ASN A 116 -0.65 -17.68 -31.94
N SER A 117 -1.06 -16.41 -31.98
CA SER A 117 -0.20 -15.30 -32.45
C SER A 117 0.74 -14.72 -31.38
N SER A 118 0.46 -14.85 -30.08
CA SER A 118 1.21 -14.13 -29.04
C SER A 118 1.73 -14.99 -27.88
N PHE A 119 1.38 -16.27 -27.81
CA PHE A 119 1.65 -17.11 -26.64
C PHE A 119 3.03 -17.80 -26.66
N PHE A 120 3.69 -17.91 -27.82
CA PHE A 120 4.96 -18.63 -28.00
C PHE A 120 6.15 -17.76 -28.46
N LYS A 121 6.01 -16.43 -28.48
CA LYS A 121 7.15 -15.54 -28.71
C LYS A 121 7.85 -15.30 -27.36
N LEU A 122 8.78 -16.19 -27.02
CA LEU A 122 9.85 -15.93 -26.05
C LEU A 122 11.18 -15.95 -26.81
#